data_AF-A0A454KZI2-F1
#
_entry.id   AF-A0A454KZI2-F1
#
_cell.length_a   1.000
_cell.length_b   1.000
_cell.length_c   1.000
_cell.angle_alpha   90.00
_cell.angle_beta   90.00
_cell.angle_gamma   90.00
#
_symmetry.space_group_name_H-M   'P 1'
#
loop_
_entity.id
_entity.type
_entity.pdbx_description
1 polymer ?
#
loop_
_entity_poly.entity_id
_entity_poly.type
_entity_poly.pdbx_seq_one_letter_code
_entity_poly.pdbx_strand_id
1 'polypeptide(L)'
;MRPPGRTARSTSSRRSSGGRSPRLRTGPFLAEEDVVGTKVRALADRGAPRDLIDVFAASQRWTNAELEEFGRRHARGRFEREDLQSNLTGAEWTDDEAFAAYGLDDATITALRTWALEWADDLAARLLEEADEPDID
;
A
#
# COMPACT_ATOMS: atom_id res chain seq x y z
N MET A 1 -31.84 9.59 60.85
CA MET A 1 -32.64 8.35 60.70
C MET A 1 -33.31 8.40 59.33
N ARG A 2 -33.33 7.26 58.61
CA ARG A 2 -33.34 7.07 57.14
C ARG A 2 -34.46 7.77 56.33
N PRO A 3 -34.18 8.14 55.05
CA PRO A 3 -35.16 8.61 54.06
C PRO A 3 -35.75 7.47 53.19
N PRO A 4 -36.78 7.76 52.35
CA PRO A 4 -37.57 6.78 51.61
C PRO A 4 -37.21 6.67 50.11
N GLY A 5 -37.69 5.63 49.43
CA GLY A 5 -37.63 5.55 47.97
C GLY A 5 -37.88 4.14 47.39
N ARG A 6 -38.97 4.01 46.62
CA ARG A 6 -39.47 2.83 45.91
C ARG A 6 -38.50 2.31 44.82
N THR A 7 -38.52 1.01 44.52
CA THR A 7 -39.02 0.37 43.26
C THR A 7 -38.35 -0.97 42.90
N ALA A 8 -39.21 -1.90 42.46
CA ALA A 8 -39.10 -2.93 41.41
C ALA A 8 -37.88 -3.86 41.26
N ARG A 9 -38.16 -5.17 41.20
CA ARG A 9 -37.39 -6.20 40.47
C ARG A 9 -38.39 -7.33 40.13
N SER A 10 -38.85 -7.47 38.88
CA SER A 10 -38.25 -8.19 37.74
C SER A 10 -37.97 -9.68 37.98
N THR A 11 -38.62 -10.55 37.19
CA THR A 11 -38.01 -11.65 36.39
C THR A 11 -39.14 -12.37 35.65
N SER A 12 -39.31 -12.13 34.34
CA SER A 12 -38.62 -12.75 33.20
C SER A 12 -38.98 -14.21 32.98
N SER A 13 -39.86 -14.42 31.99
CA SER A 13 -40.11 -15.68 31.33
C SER A 13 -39.61 -15.61 29.88
N ARG A 14 -39.38 -16.80 29.33
CA ARG A 14 -39.30 -17.19 27.91
C ARG A 14 -37.92 -17.33 27.24
N ARG A 15 -37.49 -18.60 27.26
CA ARG A 15 -37.43 -19.56 26.14
C ARG A 15 -36.60 -19.20 24.90
N SER A 16 -35.69 -20.12 24.64
CA SER A 16 -34.77 -20.27 23.52
C SER A 16 -35.43 -20.40 22.15
N SER A 17 -34.76 -19.81 21.16
CA SER A 17 -34.65 -20.24 19.76
C SER A 17 -33.39 -19.52 19.23
N GLY A 18 -32.33 -20.19 18.80
CA GLY A 18 -32.33 -21.15 17.71
C GLY A 18 -31.86 -20.40 16.46
N GLY A 19 -30.55 -20.25 16.29
CA GLY A 19 -29.96 -19.54 15.15
C GLY A 19 -28.49 -19.20 15.39
N ARG A 20 -27.61 -20.21 15.45
CA ARG A 20 -26.19 -19.94 15.19
C ARG A 20 -26.07 -19.70 13.70
N SER A 21 -26.02 -18.43 13.31
CA SER A 21 -25.65 -18.02 11.96
C SER A 21 -24.38 -18.74 11.53
N PRO A 22 -24.27 -19.22 10.28
CA PRO A 22 -23.03 -19.76 9.79
C PRO A 22 -21.97 -18.67 9.93
N ARG A 23 -20.88 -18.99 10.63
CA ARG A 23 -19.68 -18.16 10.57
C ARG A 23 -19.26 -18.18 9.11
N LEU A 24 -19.51 -17.09 8.40
CA LEU A 24 -18.81 -16.82 7.16
C LEU A 24 -17.34 -16.88 7.53
N ARG A 25 -16.67 -17.96 7.11
CA ARG A 25 -15.24 -18.08 7.20
C ARG A 25 -14.74 -17.07 6.18
N THR A 26 -14.56 -15.82 6.62
CA THR A 26 -13.89 -14.79 5.82
C THR A 26 -12.60 -15.43 5.37
N GLY A 27 -12.41 -15.56 4.05
CA GLY A 27 -11.10 -15.92 3.49
C GLY A 27 -10.06 -14.92 4.01
N PRO A 28 -8.76 -15.21 3.87
CA PRO A 28 -7.73 -14.26 4.30
C PRO A 28 -8.04 -12.91 3.65
N PHE A 29 -8.47 -11.95 4.45
CA PHE A 29 -8.49 -10.56 4.06
C PHE A 29 -7.01 -10.23 3.94
N LEU A 30 -6.51 -10.10 2.71
CA LEU A 30 -5.17 -9.58 2.52
C LEU A 30 -5.13 -8.26 3.26
N ALA A 31 -4.14 -8.10 4.14
CA ALA A 31 -3.93 -6.78 4.72
C ALA A 31 -3.73 -5.82 3.55
N GLU A 32 -4.23 -4.60 3.66
CA GLU A 32 -4.17 -3.67 2.53
C GLU A 32 -2.71 -3.44 2.10
N GLU A 33 -1.81 -3.47 3.08
CA GLU A 33 -0.36 -3.45 2.96
C GLU A 33 0.18 -4.62 2.12
N ASP A 34 -0.45 -5.80 2.15
CA ASP A 34 -0.04 -6.96 1.35
C ASP A 34 -0.35 -6.76 -0.15
N VAL A 35 -1.51 -6.15 -0.42
CA VAL A 35 -1.92 -5.80 -1.78
C VAL A 35 -0.97 -4.74 -2.33
N VAL A 36 -0.72 -3.67 -1.56
CA VAL A 36 0.20 -2.59 -1.92
C VAL A 36 1.61 -3.13 -2.12
N GLY A 37 2.11 -3.97 -1.20
CA GLY A 37 3.43 -4.58 -1.33
C GLY A 37 3.59 -5.42 -2.58
N THR A 38 2.54 -6.16 -2.99
CA THR A 38 2.54 -6.90 -4.26
C THR A 38 2.63 -5.97 -5.47
N LYS A 39 2.03 -4.77 -5.40
CA LYS A 39 2.10 -3.74 -6.45
C LYS A 39 3.46 -3.06 -6.51
N VAL A 40 4.04 -2.70 -5.37
CA VAL A 40 5.40 -2.13 -5.31
C VAL A 40 6.43 -3.13 -5.84
N ARG A 41 6.32 -4.41 -5.47
CA ARG A 41 7.16 -5.46 -6.06
C ARG A 41 6.99 -5.55 -7.57
N ALA A 42 5.75 -5.51 -8.05
CA ALA A 42 5.47 -5.55 -9.48
C ALA A 42 6.01 -4.33 -10.24
N LEU A 43 5.96 -3.14 -9.62
CA LEU A 43 6.54 -1.93 -10.16
C LEU A 43 8.06 -2.08 -10.33
N ALA A 44 8.76 -2.58 -9.31
CA ALA A 44 10.20 -2.86 -9.40
C ALA A 44 10.55 -3.96 -10.42
N ASP A 45 9.68 -4.96 -10.61
CA ASP A 45 9.94 -6.11 -11.50
C ASP A 45 9.76 -5.78 -12.99
N ARG A 46 8.76 -4.95 -13.34
CA ARG A 46 8.39 -4.72 -14.75
C ARG A 46 8.03 -3.28 -15.14
N GLY A 47 7.93 -2.34 -14.21
CA GLY A 47 7.66 -0.94 -14.53
C GLY A 47 6.35 -0.64 -15.27
N ALA A 48 5.32 -1.50 -15.22
CA ALA A 48 4.14 -1.32 -16.07
C ALA A 48 3.30 -0.09 -15.64
N PRO A 49 2.63 0.61 -16.57
CA PRO A 49 1.86 1.82 -16.27
C PRO A 49 0.82 1.62 -15.16
N ARG A 50 0.17 0.45 -15.14
CA ARG A 50 -0.80 0.10 -14.09
C ARG A 50 -0.17 0.01 -12.70
N ASP A 51 1.05 -0.52 -12.59
CA ASP A 51 1.72 -0.65 -11.30
C ASP A 51 2.16 0.72 -10.79
N LEU A 52 2.63 1.61 -11.67
CA LEU A 52 2.85 3.03 -11.35
C LEU A 52 1.57 3.69 -10.82
N ILE A 53 0.44 3.51 -11.51
CA ILE A 53 -0.85 4.08 -11.08
C ILE A 53 -1.28 3.53 -9.71
N ASP A 54 -1.23 2.21 -9.53
CA ASP A 54 -1.66 1.57 -8.28
C ASP A 54 -0.79 2.03 -7.09
N VAL A 55 0.52 2.20 -7.30
CA VAL A 55 1.44 2.66 -6.24
C VAL A 55 1.33 4.17 -6.00
N PHE A 56 1.12 4.98 -7.05
CA PHE A 56 0.83 6.41 -6.91
C PHE A 56 -0.48 6.67 -6.14
N ALA A 57 -1.51 5.84 -6.36
CA ALA A 57 -2.72 5.92 -5.55
C ALA A 57 -2.45 5.57 -4.08
N ALA A 58 -1.56 4.60 -3.82
CA ALA A 58 -1.17 4.23 -2.46
C ALA A 58 -0.32 5.32 -1.77
N SER A 59 0.52 6.07 -2.49
CA SER A 59 1.37 7.12 -1.90
C SER A 59 0.58 8.26 -1.23
N GLN A 60 -0.73 8.36 -1.50
CA GLN A 60 -1.63 9.28 -0.80
C GLN A 60 -1.90 8.91 0.66
N ARG A 61 -1.49 7.71 1.09
CA ARG A 61 -1.72 7.17 2.43
C ARG A 61 -0.46 6.69 3.13
N TRP A 62 0.56 6.31 2.37
CA TRP A 62 1.82 5.79 2.89
C TRP A 62 2.99 6.52 2.29
N THR A 63 4.03 6.68 3.08
CA THR A 63 5.30 7.25 2.63
C THR A 63 6.03 6.30 1.68
N ASN A 64 6.90 6.84 0.83
CA ASN A 64 7.74 6.04 -0.07
C ASN A 64 8.56 4.98 0.68
N ALA A 65 9.08 5.29 1.86
CA ALA A 65 9.81 4.33 2.71
C ALA A 65 8.92 3.16 3.18
N GLU A 66 7.65 3.41 3.51
CA GLU A 66 6.69 2.34 3.86
C GLU A 66 6.35 1.48 2.64
N LEU A 67 6.20 2.10 1.46
CA LEU A 67 5.98 1.38 0.20
C LEU A 67 7.16 0.44 -0.12
N GLU A 68 8.41 0.90 0.03
CA GLU A 68 9.61 0.06 -0.12
C GLU A 68 9.57 -1.15 0.82
N GLU A 69 9.22 -0.93 2.08
CA GLU A 69 9.13 -2.00 3.07
C GLU A 69 8.02 -3.01 2.75
N PHE A 70 6.86 -2.55 2.28
CA PHE A 70 5.79 -3.44 1.83
C PHE A 70 6.22 -4.29 0.63
N GLY A 71 6.91 -3.66 -0.34
CA GLY A 71 7.49 -4.33 -1.51
C GLY A 71 8.48 -5.42 -1.11
N ARG A 72 9.42 -5.07 -0.22
CA ARG A 72 10.46 -5.98 0.29
C ARG A 72 9.87 -7.22 0.95
N ARG A 73 8.82 -7.07 1.78
CA ARG A 73 8.12 -8.22 2.42
C ARG A 73 7.50 -9.18 1.41
N HIS A 74 7.08 -8.67 0.24
CA HIS A 74 6.39 -9.44 -0.80
C HIS A 74 7.33 -9.95 -1.91
N ALA A 75 8.60 -9.54 -1.89
CA ALA A 75 9.57 -9.82 -2.92
C ALA A 75 10.06 -11.26 -2.99
N ARG A 76 9.92 -12.04 -1.90
CA ARG A 76 10.59 -13.34 -1.73
C ARG A 76 12.08 -13.28 -2.12
N GLY A 77 12.75 -12.16 -1.84
CA GLY A 77 14.17 -11.92 -2.16
C GLY A 77 14.47 -11.43 -3.58
N ARG A 78 13.50 -10.87 -4.31
CA ARG A 78 13.69 -10.30 -5.67
C ARG A 78 13.22 -8.85 -5.77
N PHE A 79 13.62 -8.00 -4.84
CA PHE A 79 13.24 -6.59 -4.84
C PHE A 79 14.48 -5.77 -4.58
N GLU A 80 15.06 -5.28 -5.66
CA GLU A 80 16.25 -4.45 -5.66
C GLU A 80 15.83 -2.98 -5.83
N ARG A 81 16.49 -2.09 -5.09
CA ARG A 81 16.15 -0.66 -5.08
C ARG A 81 16.55 0.01 -6.39
N GLU A 82 17.58 -0.52 -7.04
CA GLU A 82 18.09 -0.14 -8.35
C GLU A 82 17.06 -0.40 -9.46
N ASP A 83 16.39 -1.55 -9.41
CA ASP A 83 15.34 -1.90 -10.37
C ASP A 83 14.11 -0.99 -10.18
N LEU A 84 13.74 -0.71 -8.92
CA LEU A 84 12.67 0.23 -8.62
C LEU A 84 13.02 1.65 -9.11
N GLN A 85 14.22 2.13 -8.80
CA GLN A 85 14.70 3.45 -9.23
C GLN A 85 14.67 3.58 -10.75
N SER A 86 15.20 2.58 -11.46
CA SER A 86 15.22 2.56 -12.93
C SER A 86 13.81 2.61 -13.53
N ASN A 87 12.88 1.83 -12.98
CA ASN A 87 11.50 1.80 -13.46
C ASN A 87 10.72 3.09 -13.14
N LEU A 88 10.99 3.75 -12.01
CA LEU A 88 10.41 5.04 -11.67
C LEU A 88 10.91 6.15 -12.60
N THR A 89 12.22 6.21 -12.88
CA THR A 89 12.78 7.12 -13.91
C THR A 89 12.19 6.83 -15.28
N GLY A 90 11.95 5.56 -15.60
CA GLY A 90 11.31 5.11 -16.84
C GLY A 90 9.89 5.67 -17.07
N ALA A 91 9.19 6.12 -16.03
CA ALA A 91 7.83 6.66 -16.13
C ALA A 91 7.74 7.91 -17.03
N GLU A 92 8.83 8.69 -17.13
CA GLU A 92 8.92 9.86 -18.02
C GLU A 92 8.72 9.47 -19.49
N TRP A 93 9.23 8.30 -19.90
CA TRP A 93 9.22 7.83 -21.29
C TRP A 93 7.99 7.02 -21.66
N THR A 94 7.07 6.79 -20.72
CA THR A 94 5.82 6.08 -20.97
C THR A 94 4.84 7.01 -21.65
N ASP A 95 4.27 6.65 -22.80
CA ASP A 95 3.28 7.47 -23.52
C ASP A 95 2.06 7.85 -22.65
N ASP A 96 1.56 9.07 -22.80
CA ASP A 96 0.39 9.57 -22.05
C ASP A 96 -0.85 8.71 -22.29
N GLU A 97 -1.01 8.18 -23.51
CA GLU A 97 -2.10 7.28 -23.88
C GLU A 97 -2.10 5.99 -23.05
N ALA A 98 -0.94 5.53 -22.60
CA ALA A 98 -0.84 4.33 -21.76
C ALA A 98 -1.45 4.56 -20.37
N PHE A 99 -1.37 5.78 -19.83
CA PHE A 99 -2.03 6.18 -18.59
C PHE A 99 -3.49 6.59 -18.82
N ALA A 100 -3.78 7.31 -19.90
CA ALA A 100 -5.14 7.73 -20.27
C ALA A 100 -6.06 6.53 -20.55
N ALA A 101 -5.52 5.40 -21.01
CA ALA A 101 -6.25 4.13 -21.13
C ALA A 101 -6.82 3.61 -19.80
N TYR A 102 -6.26 4.05 -18.66
CA TYR A 102 -6.77 3.78 -17.31
C TYR A 102 -7.65 4.93 -16.75
N GLY A 103 -7.93 5.96 -17.54
CA GLY A 103 -8.80 7.08 -17.17
C GLY A 103 -8.13 8.21 -16.42
N LEU A 104 -6.79 8.28 -16.41
CA LEU A 104 -6.07 9.43 -15.87
C LEU A 104 -6.17 10.61 -16.84
N ASP A 105 -6.34 11.81 -16.29
CA ASP A 105 -6.23 13.06 -17.02
C ASP A 105 -4.79 13.59 -17.02
N ASP A 106 -4.48 14.54 -17.89
CA ASP A 106 -3.14 15.11 -18.07
C ASP A 106 -2.55 15.68 -16.77
N ALA A 107 -3.39 16.25 -15.91
CA ALA A 107 -2.98 16.79 -14.62
C ALA A 107 -2.54 15.66 -13.67
N THR A 108 -3.29 14.56 -13.63
CA THR A 108 -2.96 13.38 -12.82
C THR A 108 -1.72 12.67 -13.38
N ILE A 109 -1.56 12.57 -14.71
CA ILE A 109 -0.35 12.03 -15.35
C ILE A 109 0.87 12.85 -14.95
N THR A 110 0.76 14.18 -15.00
CA THR A 110 1.85 15.08 -14.58
C THR A 110 2.21 14.87 -13.11
N ALA A 111 1.21 14.82 -12.22
CA ALA A 111 1.44 14.58 -10.80
C ALA A 111 2.09 13.21 -10.52
N LEU A 112 1.65 12.17 -11.23
CA LEU A 112 2.25 10.83 -11.14
C LEU A 112 3.71 10.85 -11.56
N ARG A 113 4.06 11.50 -12.68
CA ARG A 113 5.44 11.59 -13.15
C ARG A 113 6.33 12.38 -12.20
N THR A 114 5.84 13.50 -11.67
CA THR A 114 6.57 14.29 -10.67
C THR A 114 6.86 13.46 -9.43
N TRP A 115 5.85 12.77 -8.89
CA TRP A 115 6.04 11.87 -7.74
C TRP A 115 7.03 10.74 -8.04
N ALA A 116 6.97 10.14 -9.23
CA ALA A 116 7.87 9.05 -9.61
C ALA A 116 9.32 9.54 -9.70
N LEU A 117 9.56 10.71 -10.29
CA LEU A 117 10.90 11.32 -10.38
C LEU A 117 11.44 11.70 -9.00
N GLU A 118 10.64 12.34 -8.15
CA GLU A 118 11.06 12.70 -6.79
C GLU A 118 11.49 11.46 -5.98
N TRP A 119 10.78 10.34 -6.11
CA TRP A 119 11.16 9.10 -5.45
C TRP A 119 12.41 8.47 -6.09
N ALA A 120 12.51 8.48 -7.42
CA ALA A 120 13.69 7.96 -8.10
C ALA A 120 14.96 8.73 -7.72
N ASP A 121 14.88 10.05 -7.57
CA ASP A 121 15.99 10.90 -7.16
C ASP A 121 16.42 10.61 -5.71
N ASP A 122 15.46 10.44 -4.79
CA ASP A 122 15.74 10.04 -3.41
C ASP A 122 16.41 8.66 -3.33
N LEU A 123 15.94 7.69 -4.13
CA LEU A 123 16.58 6.38 -4.24
C LEU A 123 18.00 6.49 -4.82
N ALA A 124 18.20 7.28 -5.86
CA ALA A 124 19.51 7.47 -6.48
C ALA A 124 20.53 8.09 -5.51
N ALA A 125 20.11 9.07 -4.72
CA ALA A 125 20.95 9.66 -3.68
C ALA A 125 21.38 8.62 -2.63
N ARG A 126 20.43 7.84 -2.11
CA ARG A 126 20.72 6.79 -1.12
C ARG A 126 21.61 5.67 -1.68
N LEU A 127 21.39 5.27 -2.93
CA LEU A 127 22.21 4.24 -3.59
C LEU A 127 23.64 4.73 -3.83
N LEU A 128 23.84 6.01 -4.13
CA LEU A 128 25.17 6.61 -4.25
C LEU A 128 25.88 6.64 -2.90
N GLU A 129 25.18 7.05 -1.84
CA GLU A 129 25.72 7.04 -0.48
C GLU A 129 26.15 5.64 -0.03
N GLU A 130 25.34 4.61 -0.33
CA GLU A 130 25.65 3.20 -0.04
C GLU A 130 26.87 2.69 -0.84
N ALA A 131 27.09 3.20 -2.06
CA ALA A 131 28.25 2.82 -2.88
C ALA A 131 29.55 3.51 -2.46
N ASP A 132 29.46 4.71 -1.88
CA ASP A 132 30.60 5.50 -1.40
C ASP A 132 31.06 5.11 0.01
N GLU A 133 30.25 4.36 0.78
CA GLU A 133 30.63 3.83 2.09
C GLU A 133 31.63 2.68 1.89
N PRO A 134 32.94 2.87 2.19
CA PRO A 134 33.92 1.81 1.98
C PRO A 134 33.57 0.63 2.89
N ASP A 135 33.64 -0.60 2.36
CA ASP A 135 33.66 -1.82 3.16
C ASP A 135 34.86 -1.72 4.14
N ILE A 136 34.60 -1.24 5.36
CA ILE A 136 35.58 -1.27 6.45
C ILE A 136 35.45 -2.65 7.10
N ASP A 137 36.25 -3.59 6.58
CA ASP A 137 36.53 -4.90 7.20
C ASP A 137 37.73 -4.78 8.17
#